data_AF-A0A2W1BJ62-F1
#
_entry.id   AF-A0A2W1BJ62-F1
#
_cell.length_a   1.000
_cell.length_b   1.000
_cell.length_c   1.000
_cell.angle_alpha   90.00
_cell.angle_beta   90.00
_cell.angle_gamma   90.00
#
_symmetry.space_group_name_H-M   'P 1'
#
loop_
_entity.id
_entity.type
_entity.pdbx_description
1 polymer ?
#
loop_
_entity_poly.entity_id
_entity_poly.type
_entity_poly.pdbx_seq_one_letter_code
_entity_poly.pdbx_strand_id
1 'polypeptide(L)'
;MTHSGSKAWSDGSLKGLKKPISKGQRVVIVHAGSEAGFVPNVLLLFKAGAKSGDYQDNMNFDNNTKWLRNQLISNLPQNSVLIVGNASYHNKQFDPKPHRMPIKPTCKGGCRKRA
;
A
#
# COMPACT_ATOMS: atom_id res chain seq x y z
N MET A 1 4.94 6.55 18.86
CA MET A 1 6.01 6.14 17.93
C MET A 1 6.53 4.81 18.40
N THR A 2 6.63 3.81 17.52
CA THR A 2 7.52 2.65 17.78
C THR A 2 8.00 2.11 16.46
N HIS A 3 9.27 2.43 16.20
CA HIS A 3 10.18 1.76 15.32
C HIS A 3 10.42 0.34 15.85
N SER A 4 10.42 -0.69 14.99
CA SER A 4 11.27 -1.87 15.21
C SER A 4 11.23 -2.81 14.01
N GLY A 5 12.43 -3.09 13.48
CA GLY A 5 12.69 -3.98 12.36
C GLY A 5 12.53 -5.47 12.67
N SER A 6 12.68 -6.27 11.62
CA SER A 6 12.43 -7.72 11.55
C SER A 6 13.47 -8.60 12.24
N LYS A 7 14.40 -8.02 13.02
CA LYS A 7 15.40 -8.78 13.77
C LYS A 7 15.51 -8.23 15.19
N ALA A 8 15.36 -9.10 16.19
CA ALA A 8 15.93 -8.86 17.50
C ALA A 8 17.45 -8.94 17.34
N TRP A 9 18.18 -7.93 17.83
CA TRP A 9 19.63 -7.87 17.72
C TRP A 9 20.35 -8.88 18.64
N SER A 10 19.61 -9.60 19.48
CA SER A 10 20.17 -10.49 20.49
C SER A 10 19.38 -11.80 20.56
N ASP A 11 20.13 -12.89 20.67
CA ASP A 11 19.79 -14.28 21.01
C ASP A 11 18.95 -15.17 20.07
N GLY A 12 18.36 -14.66 18.98
CA GLY A 12 17.65 -15.51 18.03
C GLY A 12 16.32 -16.08 18.56
N SER A 13 15.82 -15.55 19.68
CA SER A 13 14.50 -15.90 20.20
C SER A 13 13.37 -15.21 19.43
N LEU A 14 12.30 -15.97 19.15
CA LEU A 14 11.04 -15.44 18.61
C LEU A 14 10.21 -14.69 19.69
N LYS A 15 10.70 -14.59 20.93
CA LYS A 15 10.06 -13.84 22.02
C LYS A 15 10.13 -12.34 21.73
N GLY A 16 9.12 -11.86 21.02
CA GLY A 16 8.99 -10.46 20.59
C GLY A 16 8.34 -10.31 19.22
N LEU A 17 8.15 -11.41 18.50
CA LEU A 17 7.50 -11.40 17.19
C LEU A 17 6.03 -11.00 17.34
N LYS A 18 5.77 -9.73 17.04
CA LYS A 18 4.46 -9.11 16.85
C LYS A 18 3.44 -9.52 17.93
N LYS A 19 3.52 -8.87 19.10
CA LYS A 19 2.29 -8.66 19.87
C LYS A 19 1.26 -8.08 18.89
N PRO A 20 0.06 -8.68 18.73
CA PRO A 20 -0.94 -8.12 17.84
C PRO A 20 -1.19 -6.68 18.31
N ILE A 21 -0.86 -5.71 17.43
CA ILE A 21 -1.23 -4.32 17.66
C ILE A 21 -2.72 -4.34 18.00
N SER A 22 -3.07 -3.79 19.16
CA SER A 22 -4.41 -3.87 19.76
C SER A 22 -5.50 -3.92 18.70
N LYS A 23 -6.43 -4.88 18.83
CA LYS A 23 -7.62 -5.08 17.97
C LYS A 23 -8.61 -3.89 18.07
N GLY A 24 -8.11 -2.66 17.96
CA GLY A 24 -8.88 -1.44 17.98
C GLY A 24 -9.25 -1.03 16.56
N GLN A 25 -10.44 -0.46 16.41
CA GLN A 25 -10.86 0.18 15.16
C GLN A 25 -9.86 1.28 14.83
N ARG A 26 -9.36 1.28 13.60
CA ARG A 26 -8.48 2.33 13.09
C ARG A 26 -9.27 3.22 12.14
N VAL A 27 -8.84 4.46 11.99
CA VAL A 27 -9.41 5.39 11.03
C VAL A 27 -8.32 5.84 10.07
N VAL A 28 -8.72 5.96 8.82
CA VAL A 28 -7.97 6.52 7.70
C VAL A 28 -8.38 7.95 7.52
N ILE A 29 -7.38 8.83 7.50
CA ILE A 29 -7.53 10.25 7.19
C ILE A 29 -6.59 10.57 6.03
N VAL A 30 -7.13 11.11 4.94
CA VAL A 30 -6.35 11.62 3.80
C VAL A 30 -6.82 13.05 3.53
N HIS A 31 -5.86 13.98 3.44
CA HIS A 31 -6.14 15.38 3.17
C HIS A 31 -4.95 15.99 2.41
N ALA A 32 -5.20 17.02 1.60
CA ALA A 32 -4.16 17.88 1.03
C ALA A 32 -4.21 19.27 1.65
N GLY A 33 -3.03 19.88 1.81
CA GLY A 33 -2.87 21.27 2.23
C GLY A 33 -1.83 21.98 1.39
N SER A 34 -1.88 23.31 1.41
CA SER A 34 -0.93 24.24 0.82
C SER A 34 -0.45 25.23 1.87
N GLU A 35 0.34 26.22 1.47
CA GLU A 35 0.73 27.35 2.34
C GLU A 35 -0.49 28.14 2.87
N ALA A 36 -1.61 28.12 2.14
CA ALA A 36 -2.86 28.77 2.54
C ALA A 36 -3.73 27.90 3.48
N GLY A 37 -3.24 26.72 3.87
CA GLY A 37 -3.96 25.77 4.71
C GLY A 37 -4.57 24.60 3.93
N PHE A 38 -5.61 23.99 4.49
CA PHE A 38 -6.24 22.81 3.88
C PHE A 38 -7.04 23.17 2.63
N VAL A 39 -6.89 22.37 1.57
CA VAL A 39 -7.70 22.51 0.36
C VAL A 39 -9.15 22.12 0.69
N PRO A 40 -10.16 22.97 0.42
CA PRO A 40 -11.54 22.64 0.77
C PRO A 40 -12.03 21.40 0.00
N ASN A 41 -12.93 20.64 0.62
CA ASN A 41 -13.64 19.49 0.02
C ASN A 41 -12.76 18.29 -0.40
N VAL A 42 -11.55 18.16 0.16
CA VAL A 42 -10.66 17.01 -0.16
C VAL A 42 -10.39 16.07 1.02
N LEU A 43 -11.07 16.27 2.17
CA LEU A 43 -10.97 15.36 3.30
C LEU A 43 -11.63 14.02 2.96
N LEU A 44 -10.82 12.96 2.95
CA LEU A 44 -11.30 11.59 2.89
C LEU A 44 -11.09 10.91 4.25
N LEU A 45 -12.19 10.49 4.87
CA LEU A 45 -12.24 9.85 6.17
C LEU A 45 -12.95 8.50 6.06
N PHE A 46 -12.30 7.40 6.46
CA PHE A 46 -12.98 6.10 6.51
C PHE A 46 -12.42 5.18 7.59
N LYS A 47 -13.24 4.24 8.07
CA LYS A 47 -12.78 3.23 9.03
C LYS A 47 -11.89 2.22 8.31
N ALA A 48 -10.72 1.98 8.88
CA ALA A 48 -9.81 0.94 8.41
C ALA A 48 -10.38 -0.45 8.81
N GLY A 49 -10.42 -1.38 7.85
CA GLY A 49 -10.90 -2.74 8.08
C GLY A 49 -10.08 -3.49 9.14
N ALA A 50 -10.71 -4.45 9.82
CA ALA A 50 -10.13 -5.21 10.94
C ALA A 50 -9.10 -6.29 10.52
N LYS A 51 -8.62 -6.28 9.27
CA LYS A 51 -7.67 -7.28 8.78
C LYS A 51 -6.30 -7.06 9.42
N SER A 52 -5.63 -8.15 9.82
CA SER A 52 -4.36 -8.10 10.53
C SER A 52 -3.24 -7.65 9.59
N GLY A 53 -2.94 -6.36 9.60
CA GLY A 53 -1.87 -5.79 8.82
C GLY A 53 -1.73 -4.31 9.13
N ASP A 54 -0.56 -3.76 8.82
CA ASP A 54 -0.44 -2.31 8.71
C ASP A 54 -1.48 -1.84 7.69
N TYR A 55 -2.00 -0.63 7.90
CA TYR A 55 -3.08 0.05 7.20
C TYR A 55 -3.13 -0.05 5.65
N GLN A 56 -2.06 -0.56 5.05
CA GLN A 56 -1.81 -0.76 3.62
C GLN A 56 -2.93 -1.49 2.86
N ASP A 57 -3.70 -2.37 3.52
CA ASP A 57 -4.86 -3.02 2.87
C ASP A 57 -6.04 -2.05 2.64
N ASN A 58 -6.14 -0.99 3.44
CA ASN A 58 -7.28 -0.07 3.45
C ASN A 58 -7.07 1.10 2.50
N MET A 59 -5.84 1.61 2.38
CA MET A 59 -5.48 2.62 1.37
C MET A 59 -4.66 1.95 0.27
N ASN A 60 -5.31 1.73 -0.89
CA ASN A 60 -4.73 1.09 -2.05
C ASN A 60 -4.74 2.02 -3.27
N PHE A 61 -4.20 1.55 -4.41
CA PHE A 61 -4.11 2.32 -5.64
C PHE A 61 -5.47 2.84 -6.12
N ASP A 62 -6.52 2.03 -6.04
CA ASP A 62 -7.86 2.40 -6.54
C ASP A 62 -8.50 3.47 -5.66
N ASN A 63 -8.43 3.31 -4.33
CA ASN A 63 -8.93 4.31 -3.38
C ASN A 63 -8.17 5.64 -3.53
N ASN A 64 -6.84 5.57 -3.62
CA ASN A 64 -6.00 6.75 -3.86
C ASN A 64 -6.36 7.45 -5.17
N THR A 65 -6.51 6.69 -6.25
CA THR A 65 -6.81 7.25 -7.58
C THR A 65 -8.20 7.85 -7.65
N LYS A 66 -9.20 7.21 -7.02
CA LYS A 66 -10.57 7.74 -6.92
C LYS A 66 -10.58 9.06 -6.14
N TRP A 67 -9.93 9.12 -4.99
CA TRP A 67 -9.80 10.35 -4.21
C TRP A 67 -9.10 11.45 -5.00
N LEU A 68 -7.96 11.13 -5.61
CA LEU A 68 -7.16 12.07 -6.39
C LEU A 68 -7.97 12.69 -7.54
N ARG A 69 -8.65 11.86 -8.33
CA ARG A 69 -9.40 12.31 -9.52
C ARG A 69 -10.71 13.01 -9.17
N ASN A 70 -11.46 12.49 -8.20
CA ASN A 70 -12.83 12.94 -7.97
C ASN A 70 -12.92 14.06 -6.94
N GLN A 71 -11.94 14.19 -6.04
CA GLN A 71 -11.95 15.19 -4.98
C GLN A 71 -10.76 16.14 -5.08
N LEU A 72 -9.53 15.63 -5.12
CA LEU A 72 -8.37 16.52 -5.03
C LEU A 72 -8.22 17.40 -6.28
N ILE A 73 -8.10 16.80 -7.46
CA ILE A 73 -7.81 17.54 -8.71
C ILE A 73 -8.89 18.58 -9.03
N SER A 74 -10.16 18.28 -8.73
CA SER A 74 -11.27 19.21 -8.97
C SER A 74 -11.28 20.42 -8.04
N ASN A 75 -10.64 20.33 -6.88
CA ASN A 75 -10.57 21.42 -5.89
C ASN A 75 -9.19 22.09 -5.83
N LEU A 76 -8.23 21.66 -6.66
CA LEU A 76 -6.90 22.29 -6.72
C LEU A 76 -6.94 23.57 -7.56
N PRO A 77 -6.26 24.64 -7.11
CA PRO A 77 -5.99 25.80 -7.95
C PRO A 77 -5.23 25.40 -9.23
N GLN A 78 -5.43 26.16 -10.30
CA GLN A 78 -4.69 25.95 -11.54
C GLN A 78 -3.18 26.09 -11.30
N ASN A 79 -2.38 25.33 -12.04
CA ASN A 79 -0.91 25.31 -11.94
C ASN A 79 -0.36 24.86 -10.57
N SER A 80 -1.13 24.05 -9.84
CA SER A 80 -0.68 23.44 -8.59
C SER A 80 0.34 22.32 -8.84
N VAL A 81 1.34 22.22 -7.96
CA VAL A 81 2.27 21.08 -7.89
C VAL A 81 1.87 20.19 -6.71
N LEU A 82 1.63 18.91 -6.98
CA LEU A 82 1.28 17.94 -5.95
C LEU A 82 2.55 17.21 -5.46
N ILE A 83 2.80 17.28 -4.15
CA ILE A 83 3.87 16.53 -3.48
C ILE A 83 3.20 15.43 -2.66
N VAL A 84 3.53 14.17 -2.96
CA VAL A 84 3.02 12.98 -2.26
C VAL A 84 4.19 12.16 -1.74
N GLY A 85 4.05 11.58 -0.55
CA GLY A 85 5.04 10.65 0.00
C GLY A 85 5.26 9.42 -0.90
N ASN A 86 6.40 8.75 -0.73
CA ASN A 86 6.71 7.53 -1.46
C ASN A 86 6.08 6.31 -0.78
N ALA A 87 4.83 5.98 -1.13
CA ALA A 87 4.18 4.74 -0.74
C ALA A 87 3.96 3.84 -1.96
N SER A 88 4.10 2.52 -1.78
CA SER A 88 4.05 1.53 -2.86
C SER A 88 2.76 1.55 -3.68
N TYR A 89 1.65 2.00 -3.08
CA TYR A 89 0.34 2.09 -3.74
C TYR A 89 0.09 3.41 -4.47
N HIS A 90 0.96 4.43 -4.33
CA HIS A 90 0.80 5.69 -5.06
C HIS A 90 1.17 5.56 -6.55
N ASN A 91 2.02 4.58 -6.87
CA ASN A 91 2.49 4.34 -8.23
C ASN A 91 2.06 2.93 -8.68
N LYS A 92 1.47 2.82 -9.86
CA LYS A 92 1.19 1.53 -10.51
C LYS A 92 1.74 1.56 -11.92
N GLN A 93 2.64 0.63 -12.22
CA GLN A 93 3.16 0.44 -13.57
C GLN A 93 2.11 -0.28 -14.41
N PHE A 94 1.68 0.33 -15.51
CA PHE A 94 0.68 -0.25 -16.41
C PHE A 94 1.30 -1.19 -17.46
N ASP A 95 2.54 -0.90 -17.87
CA ASP A 95 3.32 -1.71 -18.79
C ASP A 95 4.63 -2.18 -18.12
N PRO A 96 4.57 -3.22 -17.27
CA PRO A 96 5.75 -3.82 -16.71
C PRO A 96 6.49 -4.56 -17.83
N LYS A 97 7.78 -4.24 -18.00
CA LYS A 97 8.64 -5.03 -18.88
C LYS A 97 8.53 -6.51 -18.50
N PRO A 98 8.42 -7.44 -19.46
CA PRO A 98 8.35 -8.86 -19.16
C PRO A 98 9.55 -9.23 -18.27
N HIS A 99 9.26 -9.68 -17.05
CA HIS A 99 10.30 -10.09 -16.12
C HIS A 99 10.79 -11.46 -16.58
N ARG A 100 12.09 -11.59 -16.90
CA ARG A 100 12.71 -12.88 -17.22
C ARG A 100 12.80 -13.74 -15.96
N MET A 101 11.72 -14.39 -15.58
CA MET A 101 11.77 -15.58 -14.74
C MET A 101 10.79 -16.60 -15.32
N PRO A 102 11.26 -17.64 -16.03
CA PRO A 102 10.40 -18.76 -16.36
C PRO A 102 10.08 -19.47 -15.04
N ILE A 103 8.82 -19.41 -14.60
CA ILE A 103 8.29 -20.47 -13.76
C ILE A 103 8.41 -21.72 -14.64
N LYS A 104 9.34 -22.63 -14.32
CA LYS A 104 9.39 -23.94 -14.99
C LYS A 104 7.97 -24.51 -14.89
N PRO A 105 7.26 -24.79 -15.99
CA PRO A 105 6.08 -25.61 -15.88
C PRO A 105 6.60 -26.95 -15.34
N THR A 106 6.16 -27.35 -14.15
CA THR A 106 6.28 -28.73 -13.73
C THR A 106 5.66 -29.57 -14.85
N CYS A 107 6.49 -30.24 -15.65
CA CYS A 107 6.04 -31.25 -16.58
C CYS A 107 5.35 -32.36 -15.78
N LYS A 108 4.03 -32.29 -15.65
CA LYS A 108 3.21 -33.46 -15.34
C LYS A 108 2.82 -34.09 -16.67
N GLY A 109 3.63 -35.03 -17.14
CA GLY A 109 3.36 -35.80 -18.35
C GLY A 109 4.48 -36.80 -18.61
N GLY A 110 4.21 -38.08 -18.36
CA GLY A 110 5.19 -39.16 -18.42
C GLY A 110 5.84 -39.33 -19.79
N CYS A 111 7.17 -39.45 -19.79
CA CYS A 111 7.94 -39.88 -20.94
C CYS A 111 7.66 -41.37 -21.19
N ARG A 112 6.80 -41.69 -22.16
CA ARG A 112 6.74 -43.05 -22.72
C ARG A 112 7.91 -43.21 -23.68
N LYS A 113 8.87 -44.06 -23.32
CA LYS A 113 9.86 -44.58 -24.27
C LYS A 113 9.13 -45.45 -25.30
N ARG A 114 9.38 -45.18 -26.58
CA ARG A 114 9.00 -46.05 -27.70
C ARG A 114 9.80 -47.35 -27.60
N ALA A 115 9.13 -48.48 -27.87
CA ALA A 115 9.77 -49.70 -28.32
C ALA A 115 9.88 -49.64 -29.86
#